data_AF-A0A9N9D6C6-F1
#
_entry.id   AF-A0A9N9D6C6-F1
#
_cell.length_a   1.000
_cell.length_b   1.000
_cell.length_c   1.000
_cell.angle_alpha   90.00
_cell.angle_beta   90.00
_cell.angle_gamma   90.00
#
_symmetry.space_group_name_H-M   'P 1'
#
loop_
_entity.id
_entity.type
_entity.pdbx_description
1 polymer ?
#
loop_
_entity_poly.entity_id
_entity_poly.type
_entity_poly.pdbx_seq_one_letter_code
_entity_poly.pdbx_strand_id
1 'polypeptide(L)'
;SKNFRISALKEHTKTKDHIDSSKNDILLNKFKQLTHLGRTIEAPYLIFENYLIIYENNTYARELLFSISTTIEKSIWEELSLAMTIGITVDESTDISTESHIIIYVKYLIDDIIKI
;
A
#
# COMPACT_ATOMS: atom_id res chain seq x y z
N SER A 1 3.65 29.89 -31.89
CA SER A 1 2.96 30.54 -30.76
C SER A 1 3.72 30.26 -29.46
N LYS A 2 4.68 31.11 -29.07
CA LYS A 2 5.39 31.01 -27.77
C LYS A 2 4.43 31.24 -26.59
N ASN A 3 3.31 31.92 -26.84
CA ASN A 3 2.29 32.26 -25.86
C ASN A 3 1.51 31.04 -25.36
N PHE A 4 1.34 29.99 -26.17
CA PHE A 4 0.58 28.79 -25.79
C PHE A 4 1.30 27.94 -24.74
N ARG A 5 2.63 27.88 -24.80
CA ARG A 5 3.44 27.14 -23.80
C ARG A 5 3.53 27.86 -22.47
N ILE A 6 3.55 29.19 -22.48
CA ILE A 6 3.59 29.99 -21.25
C ILE A 6 2.23 29.96 -20.54
N SER A 7 1.11 29.96 -21.26
CA SER A 7 -0.22 29.78 -20.65
C SER A 7 -0.38 28.40 -20.02
N ALA A 8 0.06 27.33 -20.70
CA ALA A 8 0.01 25.97 -20.17
C ALA A 8 0.89 25.78 -18.91
N LEU A 9 2.11 26.34 -18.89
CA LEU A 9 2.96 26.30 -17.69
C LEU A 9 2.35 27.08 -16.53
N LYS A 10 1.72 28.24 -16.81
CA LYS A 10 1.10 29.10 -15.80
C LYS A 10 -0.16 28.48 -15.21
N GLU A 11 -0.88 27.68 -15.99
CA GLU A 11 -2.05 26.90 -15.56
C GLU A 11 -1.62 25.69 -14.73
N HIS A 12 -0.54 24.98 -15.11
CA HIS A 12 0.07 23.91 -14.29
C HIS A 12 0.63 24.40 -12.95
N THR A 13 1.12 25.65 -12.86
CA THR A 13 1.55 26.21 -11.56
C THR A 13 0.39 26.61 -10.63
N LYS A 14 -0.85 26.67 -11.14
CA LYS A 14 -2.05 26.95 -10.35
C LYS A 14 -2.73 25.68 -9.81
N THR A 15 -2.54 24.53 -10.44
CA THR A 15 -2.82 23.21 -9.84
C THR A 15 -1.63 22.79 -8.98
N LYS A 16 -1.30 23.63 -8.00
CA LYS A 16 -0.39 23.25 -6.92
C LYS A 16 -1.18 22.40 -5.94
N ASP A 17 -1.50 21.17 -6.37
CA ASP A 17 -2.16 20.15 -5.55
C ASP A 17 -1.23 19.57 -4.47
N HIS A 18 -0.07 20.18 -4.27
CA HIS A 18 0.86 19.90 -3.17
C HIS A 18 0.32 20.27 -1.77
N ILE A 19 -0.96 20.65 -1.63
CA ILE A 19 -1.59 21.00 -0.34
C ILE A 19 -2.79 20.09 0.00
N ASP A 20 -3.14 19.10 -0.83
CA ASP A 20 -4.28 18.21 -0.53
C ASP A 20 -3.92 16.77 -0.14
N SER A 21 -2.64 16.36 -0.22
CA SER A 21 -2.24 15.04 0.27
C SER A 21 -2.28 14.92 1.80
N SER A 22 -2.40 16.03 2.54
CA SER A 22 -2.52 16.04 4.01
C SER A 22 -3.96 16.13 4.52
N LYS A 23 -4.96 16.22 3.62
CA LYS A 23 -6.39 16.23 4.01
C LYS A 23 -7.11 14.92 3.70
N ASN A 24 -6.47 14.07 2.91
CA ASN A 24 -6.91 12.70 2.65
C ASN A 24 -6.07 11.70 3.44
N ASP A 25 -5.74 12.01 4.70
CA ASP A 25 -5.30 10.96 5.62
C ASP A 25 -6.46 9.96 5.68
N ILE A 26 -6.31 8.87 4.92
CA ILE A 26 -7.31 7.82 4.86
C ILE A 26 -7.30 7.20 6.25
N LEU A 27 -8.26 7.64 7.07
CA LEU A 27 -8.47 7.09 8.40
C LEU A 27 -8.46 5.57 8.27
N LEU A 28 -7.43 4.92 8.83
CA LEU A 28 -7.26 3.46 8.76
C LEU A 28 -8.50 2.73 9.29
N ASN A 29 -9.23 3.39 10.20
CA ASN A 29 -10.52 2.99 10.75
C ASN A 29 -11.65 2.84 9.71
N LYS A 30 -11.51 3.42 8.51
CA LYS A 30 -12.43 3.19 7.38
C LYS A 30 -12.30 1.76 6.83
N PHE A 31 -11.19 1.09 7.09
CA PHE A 31 -10.94 -0.27 6.63
C PHE A 31 -11.05 -1.27 7.79
N LYS A 32 -12.24 -1.86 7.95
CA LYS A 32 -12.52 -2.85 9.02
C LYS A 32 -11.55 -4.03 9.06
N GLN A 33 -10.94 -4.40 7.92
CA GLN A 33 -9.96 -5.48 7.86
C GLN A 33 -8.61 -5.06 8.47
N LEU A 34 -8.20 -3.81 8.28
CA LEU A 34 -6.96 -3.27 8.86
C LEU A 34 -7.08 -3.13 10.39
N THR A 35 -8.27 -2.80 10.92
CA THR A 35 -8.49 -2.76 12.38
C THR A 35 -8.45 -4.13 13.03
N HIS A 36 -8.92 -5.17 12.35
CA HIS A 36 -8.79 -6.55 12.82
C HIS A 36 -7.32 -7.01 12.80
N LEU A 37 -6.64 -6.78 11.68
CA LEU A 37 -5.26 -7.21 11.49
C LEU A 37 -4.29 -6.53 12.45
N GLY A 38 -4.46 -5.23 12.70
CA GLY A 38 -3.64 -4.51 13.68
C GLY A 38 -3.64 -5.16 15.07
N ARG A 39 -4.79 -5.71 15.52
CA ARG A 39 -4.89 -6.38 16.83
C ARG A 39 -4.06 -7.66 16.89
N THR A 40 -3.97 -8.38 15.78
CA THR A 40 -3.24 -9.65 15.69
C THR A 40 -1.72 -9.47 15.70
N ILE A 41 -1.22 -8.30 15.28
CA ILE A 41 0.23 -8.06 15.12
C ILE A 41 0.87 -7.52 16.41
N GLU A 42 0.08 -7.28 17.48
CA GLU A 42 0.56 -6.77 18.78
C GLU A 42 1.48 -5.54 18.66
N ALA A 43 1.23 -4.66 17.70
CA ALA A 43 2.08 -3.50 17.49
C ALA A 43 2.09 -2.59 18.74
N PRO A 44 3.27 -2.28 19.31
CA PRO A 44 3.41 -1.76 20.67
C PRO A 44 2.86 -0.33 20.87
N TYR A 45 2.52 0.36 19.78
CA TYR A 45 2.10 1.76 19.79
C TYR A 45 0.61 1.95 19.50
N LEU A 46 -0.18 0.86 19.52
CA LEU A 46 -1.61 0.91 19.19
C LEU A 46 -2.47 0.82 20.44
N ILE A 47 -3.35 1.81 20.58
CA ILE A 47 -4.45 1.75 21.52
C ILE A 47 -5.68 1.26 20.75
N PHE A 48 -6.22 0.11 21.17
CA PHE A 48 -7.44 -0.47 20.60
C PHE A 48 -8.63 -0.16 21.51
N GLU A 49 -9.37 0.89 21.19
CA GLU A 49 -10.62 1.23 21.87
C GLU A 49 -11.79 1.04 20.91
N ASN A 50 -12.83 0.30 21.32
CA ASN A 50 -14.11 0.19 20.59
C ASN A 50 -13.98 -0.09 19.08
N TYR A 51 -13.09 -1.00 18.67
CA TYR A 51 -12.83 -1.36 17.26
C TYR A 51 -12.16 -0.27 16.39
N LEU A 52 -11.68 0.81 17.01
CA LEU A 52 -10.89 1.85 16.36
C LEU A 52 -9.41 1.63 16.66
N ILE A 53 -8.58 1.79 15.63
CA ILE A 53 -7.15 2.05 15.77
C ILE A 53 -6.99 3.53 16.06
N ILE A 54 -6.41 3.85 17.21
CA ILE A 54 -6.01 5.21 17.56
C ILE A 54 -4.49 5.28 17.44
N TYR A 55 -4.00 6.22 16.62
CA TYR A 55 -2.58 6.55 16.51
C TYR A 55 -2.40 8.04 16.85
N GLU A 56 -1.35 8.36 17.59
CA GLU A 56 -1.13 9.73 18.11
C GLU A 56 -0.77 10.74 17.01
N ASN A 57 -0.10 10.27 15.96
CA ASN A 57 0.37 11.10 14.85
C ASN A 57 0.60 10.27 13.58
N ASN A 58 0.90 10.94 12.47
CA ASN A 58 1.08 10.31 11.16
C ASN A 58 2.33 9.40 11.09
N THR A 59 3.33 9.59 11.96
CA THR A 59 4.48 8.69 12.05
C THR A 59 4.05 7.32 12.54
N TYR A 60 3.28 7.25 13.63
CA TYR A 60 2.78 5.98 14.15
C TYR A 60 1.78 5.29 13.21
N ALA A 61 0.97 6.07 12.48
CA ALA A 61 0.11 5.50 11.42
C ALA A 61 0.93 4.80 10.33
N ARG A 62 2.06 5.40 9.93
CA ARG A 62 2.98 4.82 8.95
C ARG A 62 3.68 3.59 9.48
N GLU A 63 4.17 3.63 10.72
CA GLU A 63 4.78 2.47 11.37
C GLU A 63 3.81 1.29 11.46
N LEU A 64 2.55 1.54 11.79
CA LEU A 64 1.50 0.53 11.77
C LEU A 64 1.35 -0.12 10.39
N LEU A 65 1.18 0.71 9.35
CA LEU A 65 1.04 0.20 7.98
C LEU A 65 2.27 -0.61 7.57
N PHE A 66 3.46 -0.16 7.97
CA PHE A 66 4.70 -0.86 7.71
C PHE A 66 4.75 -2.21 8.44
N SER A 67 4.37 -2.28 9.72
CA SER A 67 4.28 -3.53 10.48
C SER A 67 3.29 -4.49 9.83
N ILE A 68 2.10 -4.01 9.44
CA ILE A 68 1.10 -4.81 8.71
C ILE A 68 1.67 -5.38 7.42
N SER A 69 2.29 -4.53 6.60
CA SER A 69 2.91 -4.93 5.34
C SER A 69 3.98 -6.01 5.56
N THR A 70 4.87 -5.78 6.54
CA THR A 70 5.97 -6.69 6.86
C THR A 70 5.45 -8.04 7.36
N THR A 71 4.40 -8.05 8.18
CA THR A 71 3.79 -9.29 8.68
C THR A 71 3.10 -10.07 7.56
N ILE A 72 2.34 -9.40 6.67
CA ILE A 72 1.72 -10.06 5.51
C ILE A 72 2.81 -10.64 4.62
N GLU A 73 3.83 -9.86 4.30
CA GLU A 73 4.96 -10.29 3.47
C GLU A 73 5.65 -11.52 4.07
N LYS A 74 5.97 -11.49 5.37
CA LYS A 74 6.56 -12.64 6.06
C LYS A 74 5.66 -13.88 5.97
N SER A 75 4.36 -13.74 6.21
CA SER A 75 3.41 -14.86 6.12
C SER A 75 3.36 -15.45 4.71
N ILE A 76 3.38 -14.61 3.67
CA ILE A 76 3.40 -15.05 2.28
C ILE A 76 4.72 -15.78 1.98
N TRP A 77 5.87 -15.27 2.45
CA TRP A 77 7.16 -15.93 2.26
C TRP A 77 7.25 -17.29 2.96
N GLU A 78 6.76 -17.38 4.19
CA GLU A 78 6.68 -18.64 4.92
C GLU A 78 5.79 -19.65 4.18
N GLU A 79 4.63 -19.20 3.68
CA GLU A 79 3.74 -20.05 2.90
C GLU A 79 4.34 -20.48 1.55
N LEU A 80 4.95 -19.54 0.81
CA LEU A 80 5.66 -19.80 -0.44
C LEU A 80 6.82 -20.79 -0.25
N SER A 81 7.49 -20.75 0.91
CA SER A 81 8.59 -21.69 1.21
C SER A 81 8.14 -23.15 1.28
N LEU A 82 6.84 -23.37 1.50
CA LEU A 82 6.21 -24.69 1.53
C LEU A 82 5.58 -25.09 0.19
N ALA A 83 5.50 -24.18 -0.78
CA ALA A 83 4.86 -24.44 -2.05
C ALA A 83 5.64 -25.46 -2.88
N MET A 84 4.96 -26.49 -3.36
CA MET A 84 5.57 -27.53 -4.21
C MET A 84 5.84 -27.01 -5.62
N THR A 85 5.07 -26.04 -6.08
CA THR A 85 5.20 -25.48 -7.44
C THR A 85 4.87 -24.00 -7.43
N ILE A 86 5.69 -23.24 -8.14
CA ILE A 86 5.56 -21.78 -8.30
C ILE A 86 5.52 -21.46 -9.80
N GLY A 87 4.50 -20.73 -10.21
CA GLY A 87 4.38 -20.12 -11.53
C GLY A 87 4.56 -18.61 -11.42
N ILE A 88 5.42 -18.04 -12.27
CA ILE A 88 5.73 -16.61 -12.27
C ILE A 88 5.25 -16.02 -13.60
N THR A 89 4.51 -14.91 -13.54
CA THR A 89 4.15 -14.10 -14.71
C THR A 89 4.74 -12.71 -14.53
N VAL A 90 5.39 -12.19 -15.57
CA VAL A 90 6.04 -10.88 -15.55
C VAL A 90 5.33 -9.97 -16.53
N ASP A 91 5.04 -8.75 -16.09
CA ASP A 91 4.42 -7.70 -16.89
C ASP A 91 5.17 -6.37 -16.72
N GLU A 92 4.98 -5.44 -17.64
CA GLU A 92 5.50 -4.07 -17.52
C GLU A 92 4.32 -3.11 -17.39
N SER A 93 4.36 -2.26 -16.35
CA SER A 93 3.37 -1.23 -16.11
C SER A 93 4.04 0.13 -16.10
N THR A 94 3.40 1.13 -16.70
CA THR A 94 3.84 2.51 -16.63
C THR A 94 2.90 3.26 -15.69
N ASP A 95 3.45 3.88 -14.65
CA ASP A 95 2.64 4.67 -13.72
C ASP A 95 2.34 6.08 -14.25
N ILE A 96 1.60 6.88 -13.48
CA ILE A 96 1.27 8.28 -13.84
C ILE A 96 2.49 9.19 -13.93
N SER A 97 3.63 8.80 -13.34
CA SER A 97 4.90 9.51 -13.44
C SER A 97 5.67 9.17 -14.71
N THR A 98 5.13 8.29 -15.56
CA THR A 98 5.73 7.77 -16.80
C THR A 98 6.97 6.91 -16.60
N GLU A 99 7.22 6.47 -15.35
CA GLU A 99 8.25 5.49 -15.05
C GLU A 99 7.74 4.08 -15.34
N SER A 100 8.56 3.28 -16.03
CA SER A 100 8.30 1.86 -16.26
C SER A 100 8.64 1.05 -15.03
N HIS A 101 7.70 0.21 -14.60
CA HIS A 101 7.82 -0.73 -13.49
C HIS A 101 7.60 -2.15 -14.00
N ILE A 102 8.44 -3.08 -13.55
CA ILE A 102 8.21 -4.50 -13.78
C ILE A 102 7.29 -5.01 -12.66
N ILE A 103 6.15 -5.58 -13.04
CA ILE A 103 5.23 -6.25 -12.13
C ILE A 103 5.46 -7.76 -12.22
N ILE A 104 5.63 -8.40 -11.07
CA ILE A 104 5.79 -9.86 -10.97
C ILE A 104 4.56 -10.41 -10.25
N TYR A 105 3.80 -11.24 -10.94
CA TYR A 105 2.71 -12.02 -10.37
C TYR A 105 3.21 -13.42 -10.03
N VAL A 106 2.95 -13.86 -8.80
CA VAL A 106 3.35 -15.19 -8.32
C VAL A 106 2.08 -16.01 -8.09
N LYS A 107 1.99 -17.16 -8.75
CA LYS A 107 0.96 -18.18 -8.47
C LYS A 107 1.64 -19.39 -7.89
N TYR A 108 1.06 -20.01 -6.88
CA TYR A 108 1.71 -21.14 -6.24
C TYR A 108 0.69 -22.17 -5.77
N LEU A 109 1.13 -23.44 -5.71
CA LEU A 109 0.32 -24.57 -5.31
C LEU A 109 0.71 -25.00 -3.89
N ILE A 110 -0.26 -24.99 -2.98
CA ILE A 110 -0.12 -25.51 -1.62
C ILE A 110 -1.37 -26.33 -1.27
N ASP A 111 -1.19 -27.54 -0.74
CA ASP A 111 -2.27 -28.45 -0.38
C ASP A 111 -3.33 -28.64 -1.49
N ASP A 112 -2.88 -28.79 -2.74
CA ASP A 112 -3.71 -28.89 -3.95
C ASP A 112 -4.59 -27.64 -4.26
N ILE A 113 -4.33 -26.52 -3.57
CA ILE A 113 -5.01 -25.24 -3.77
C ILE A 113 -4.06 -24.27 -4.50
N ILE A 114 -4.53 -23.72 -5.62
CA ILE A 114 -3.82 -22.66 -6.35
C ILE A 114 -4.11 -21.32 -5.67
N LYS A 115 -3.05 -20.63 -5.24
CA LYS A 115 -3.09 -19.27 -4.73
C LYS A 115 -2.43 -18.31 -5.72
N ILE A 116 -2.90 -17.06 -5.71
CA ILE A 116 -2.50 -15.96 -6.59
C ILE A 116 -2.23 -14.75 -5.71
#